data_AF-A0A962IKT4-F1
#
_entry.id   AF-A0A962IKT4-F1
#
_cell.length_a   1.000
_cell.length_b   1.000
_cell.length_c   1.000
_cell.angle_alpha   90.00
_cell.angle_beta   90.00
_cell.angle_gamma   90.00
#
_symmetry.space_group_name_H-M   'P 1'
#
loop_
_entity.id
_entity.type
_entity.pdbx_description
1 polymer ?
#
loop_
_entity_poly.entity_id
_entity_poly.type
_entity_poly.pdbx_seq_one_letter_code
_entity_poly.pdbx_strand_id
1 'polypeptide(L)'
;MSAPAQARRTTNLRLAWRLLRREQRSGELTLIMLAVGLAMLAITAVGALTGRVEVAMQLAANRLQGGDLVLRAATPIDAAIDASAAERGLRHGRTVTFPSMLRREGQFRLIELKGVDEGFPLVGQYRLTDGREV
;
A
#
# COMPACT_ATOMS: atom_id res chain seq x y z
N MET A 1 16.96 -16.13 65.47
CA MET A 1 15.51 -15.87 65.58
C MET A 1 15.04 -15.39 64.22
N SER A 2 14.74 -16.33 63.32
CA SER A 2 14.59 -16.08 61.88
C SER A 2 13.19 -16.56 61.47
N ALA A 3 12.32 -15.65 61.07
CA ALA A 3 10.99 -15.96 60.56
C ALA A 3 11.08 -16.26 59.05
N PRO A 4 10.59 -17.41 58.55
CA PRO A 4 10.45 -17.61 57.13
C PRO A 4 9.11 -17.03 56.66
N ALA A 5 9.19 -15.90 55.96
CA ALA A 5 8.18 -15.47 55.02
C ALA A 5 8.51 -16.11 53.66
N GLN A 6 7.54 -16.80 53.03
CA GLN A 6 7.40 -17.09 51.59
C GLN A 6 6.93 -18.54 51.34
N ALA A 7 5.63 -18.74 51.14
CA ALA A 7 5.10 -19.90 50.39
C ALA A 7 3.60 -19.74 50.08
N ARG A 8 3.18 -18.70 49.34
CA ARG A 8 1.75 -18.56 48.95
C ARG A 8 1.51 -17.88 47.60
N ARG A 9 2.50 -17.83 46.70
CA ARG A 9 2.35 -17.15 45.39
C ARG A 9 1.66 -17.99 44.31
N THR A 10 1.70 -19.32 44.37
CA THR A 10 1.20 -20.19 43.28
C THR A 10 -0.27 -20.58 43.39
N THR A 11 -0.86 -20.53 44.59
CA THR A 11 -2.27 -20.85 44.81
C THR A 11 -3.21 -19.78 44.26
N ASN A 12 -2.72 -18.54 44.12
CA ASN A 12 -3.51 -17.38 43.70
C ASN A 12 -3.97 -17.46 42.24
N LEU A 13 -3.13 -17.97 41.32
CA LEU A 13 -3.53 -18.11 39.91
C LEU A 13 -4.70 -19.10 39.75
N ARG A 14 -4.65 -20.21 40.49
CA ARG A 14 -5.67 -21.25 40.46
C ARG A 14 -7.00 -20.78 41.08
N LEU A 15 -6.92 -19.96 42.12
CA LEU A 15 -8.06 -19.27 42.73
C LEU A 15 -8.66 -18.22 41.79
N ALA A 16 -7.82 -17.35 41.21
CA ALA A 16 -8.25 -16.33 40.25
C ALA A 16 -8.93 -16.96 39.03
N TRP A 17 -8.37 -18.04 38.46
CA TRP A 17 -8.99 -18.77 37.36
C TRP A 17 -10.34 -19.38 37.73
N ARG A 18 -10.47 -19.93 38.95
CA ARG A 18 -11.72 -20.53 39.43
C ARG A 18 -12.80 -19.47 39.68
N LEU A 19 -12.43 -18.31 40.22
CA LEU A 19 -13.33 -17.17 40.41
C LEU A 19 -13.79 -16.62 39.05
N LEU A 20 -12.86 -16.38 38.14
CA LEU A 20 -13.14 -15.91 36.77
C LEU A 20 -14.10 -16.86 36.02
N ARG A 21 -13.84 -18.18 36.10
CA ARG A 21 -14.67 -19.20 35.43
C ARG A 21 -16.06 -19.35 36.06
N ARG A 22 -16.22 -18.95 37.33
CA ARG A 22 -17.52 -18.93 38.03
C ARG A 22 -18.30 -17.67 37.69
N GLU A 23 -17.65 -16.51 37.62
CA GLU A 23 -18.28 -15.24 37.25
C GLU A 23 -18.71 -15.20 35.78
N GLN A 24 -18.09 -15.97 34.87
CA GLN A 24 -18.57 -16.12 33.49
C GLN A 24 -20.04 -16.59 33.38
N ARG A 25 -20.60 -17.23 34.42
CA ARG A 25 -22.01 -17.63 34.43
C ARG A 25 -23.00 -16.49 34.72
N SER A 26 -22.57 -15.35 35.25
CA SER A 26 -23.49 -14.22 35.51
C SER A 26 -23.83 -13.41 34.25
N GLY A 27 -23.21 -13.71 33.10
CA GLY A 27 -23.46 -13.06 31.81
C GLY A 27 -22.82 -11.67 31.65
N GLU A 28 -22.60 -10.95 32.75
CA GLU A 28 -22.00 -9.61 32.76
C GLU A 28 -20.55 -9.61 32.24
N LEU A 29 -19.74 -10.57 32.69
CA LEU A 29 -18.34 -10.68 32.25
C LEU A 29 -18.22 -11.04 30.75
N THR A 30 -19.18 -11.81 30.23
CA THR A 30 -19.24 -12.19 28.82
C THR A 30 -19.52 -10.97 27.94
N LEU A 31 -20.36 -10.04 28.41
CA LEU A 31 -20.66 -8.80 27.70
C LEU A 31 -19.42 -7.90 27.60
N ILE A 32 -18.66 -7.75 28.69
CA ILE A 32 -17.40 -6.97 28.69
C ILE A 32 -16.38 -7.62 27.75
N MET A 33 -16.22 -8.94 27.81
CA MET A 33 -15.30 -9.66 26.93
C MET A 33 -15.69 -9.53 25.45
N LEU A 34 -16.99 -9.58 25.14
CA LEU A 34 -17.50 -9.34 23.78
C LEU A 34 -17.22 -7.90 23.32
N ALA A 35 -17.44 -6.90 24.18
CA ALA A 35 -17.18 -5.51 23.85
C ALA A 35 -15.68 -5.26 23.57
N VAL A 36 -14.79 -5.80 24.41
CA VAL A 36 -13.34 -5.69 24.20
C VAL A 36 -12.90 -6.45 22.95
N GLY A 37 -13.41 -7.66 22.74
CA GLY A 37 -13.13 -8.45 21.55
C GLY A 37 -13.57 -7.74 20.27
N LEU A 38 -14.78 -7.15 20.27
CA LEU A 38 -15.30 -6.35 19.16
C LEU A 38 -14.41 -5.14 18.88
N ALA A 39 -13.95 -4.44 19.93
CA ALA A 39 -13.06 -3.30 19.79
C ALA A 39 -11.70 -3.70 19.18
N MET A 40 -11.08 -4.78 19.67
CA MET A 40 -9.82 -5.29 19.12
C MET A 40 -9.98 -5.74 17.65
N LEU A 41 -11.09 -6.40 17.33
CA LEU A 41 -11.42 -6.79 15.95
C LEU A 41 -11.56 -5.57 15.04
N ALA A 42 -12.26 -4.53 15.49
CA ALA A 42 -12.42 -3.29 14.73
C ALA A 42 -11.07 -2.62 14.46
N ILE A 43 -10.22 -2.46 15.49
CA ILE A 43 -8.88 -1.86 15.34
C ILE A 43 -8.02 -2.67 14.37
N THR A 44 -8.06 -4.01 14.48
CA THR A 44 -7.31 -4.90 13.58
C THR A 44 -7.82 -4.83 12.15
N ALA A 45 -9.15 -4.79 11.95
CA ALA A 45 -9.77 -4.68 10.64
C ALA A 45 -9.41 -3.35 9.96
N VAL A 46 -9.40 -2.25 10.71
CA VAL A 46 -8.96 -0.93 10.20
C VAL A 46 -7.49 -1.00 9.81
N GLY A 47 -6.60 -1.53 10.65
CA GLY A 47 -5.18 -1.66 10.30
C GLY A 47 -4.94 -2.54 9.06
N ALA A 48 -5.66 -3.66 8.95
CA ALA A 48 -5.60 -4.53 7.77
C ALA A 48 -6.14 -3.86 6.51
N LEU A 49 -7.18 -3.02 6.64
CA LEU A 49 -7.71 -2.22 5.54
C LEU A 49 -6.69 -1.17 5.09
N THR A 50 -6.07 -0.44 6.03
CA THR A 50 -5.05 0.56 5.72
C THR A 50 -3.87 -0.06 4.98
N GLY A 51 -3.36 -1.21 5.45
CA GLY A 51 -2.27 -1.92 4.75
C GLY A 51 -2.68 -2.38 3.34
N ARG A 52 -3.93 -2.84 3.15
CA ARG A 52 -4.44 -3.20 1.81
C ARG A 52 -4.59 -1.98 0.90
N VAL A 53 -5.03 -0.85 1.43
CA VAL A 53 -5.14 0.42 0.67
C VAL A 53 -3.76 0.90 0.27
N GLU A 54 -2.78 0.84 1.16
CA GLU A 54 -1.41 1.27 0.89
C GLU A 54 -0.76 0.42 -0.22
N VAL A 55 -0.92 -0.91 -0.17
CA VAL A 55 -0.47 -1.83 -1.23
C VAL A 55 -1.22 -1.57 -2.55
N ALA A 56 -2.54 -1.35 -2.51
CA ALA A 56 -3.32 -1.04 -3.70
C ALA A 56 -2.93 0.31 -4.33
N MET A 57 -2.64 1.31 -3.52
CA MET A 57 -2.17 2.63 -3.97
C MET A 57 -0.76 2.55 -4.56
N GLN A 58 0.14 1.76 -3.98
CA GLN A 58 1.48 1.54 -4.55
C GLN A 58 1.41 0.82 -5.90
N LEU A 59 0.58 -0.20 -6.05
CA LEU A 59 0.36 -0.84 -7.36
C LEU A 59 -0.32 0.09 -8.37
N ALA A 60 -1.23 0.97 -7.92
CA ALA A 60 -1.85 1.97 -8.78
C ALA A 60 -0.86 3.06 -9.20
N ALA A 61 0.02 3.48 -8.30
CA ALA A 61 1.08 4.44 -8.58
C ALA A 61 2.07 3.89 -9.63
N ASN A 62 2.49 2.63 -9.51
CA ASN A 62 3.38 1.97 -10.49
C ASN A 62 2.77 1.96 -11.90
N ARG A 63 1.45 1.73 -12.00
CA ARG A 63 0.71 1.78 -13.28
C ARG A 63 0.59 3.19 -13.84
N LEU A 64 0.44 4.20 -13.00
CA LEU A 64 0.46 5.61 -13.42
C LEU A 64 1.88 6.09 -13.79
N GLN A 65 2.92 5.48 -13.23
CA GLN A 65 4.32 5.80 -13.52
C GLN A 65 4.80 5.19 -14.84
N GLY A 66 4.28 4.02 -15.23
CA GLY A 66 4.59 3.37 -16.52
C GLY A 66 5.72 2.34 -16.48
N GLY A 67 6.08 1.83 -15.29
CA GLY A 67 7.10 0.80 -15.10
C GLY A 67 7.38 0.50 -13.62
N ASP A 68 8.16 -0.55 -13.35
CA ASP A 68 8.57 -0.93 -11.98
C ASP A 68 9.56 0.07 -11.35
N LEU A 69 10.27 0.83 -12.18
CA LEU A 69 11.16 1.93 -11.80
C LEU A 69 11.06 3.04 -12.86
N VAL A 70 10.94 4.29 -12.42
CA VAL A 70 10.84 5.45 -13.32
C VAL A 70 11.84 6.52 -12.90
N LEU A 71 12.77 6.82 -13.79
CA LEU A 71 13.73 7.91 -13.64
C LEU A 71 13.17 9.16 -14.32
N ARG A 72 13.01 10.25 -13.56
CA ARG A 72 12.57 11.55 -14.09
C ARG A 72 13.66 12.59 -13.83
N ALA A 73 14.02 13.32 -14.88
CA ALA A 73 14.95 14.43 -14.80
C ALA A 73 14.41 15.61 -15.64
N ALA A 74 14.68 16.83 -15.19
CA ALA A 74 14.37 18.04 -15.96
C ALA A 74 15.33 18.23 -17.15
N THR A 75 16.46 17.54 -17.13
CA THR A 75 17.47 17.49 -18.20
C THR A 75 17.50 16.11 -18.85
N PRO A 76 18.07 15.97 -20.07
CA PRO A 76 18.20 14.68 -20.73
C PRO A 76 18.91 13.67 -19.81
N ILE A 77 18.30 12.49 -19.63
CA ILE A 77 18.92 11.36 -18.91
C ILE A 77 20.09 10.84 -19.76
N ASP A 78 21.22 10.58 -19.09
CA ASP A 78 22.46 10.09 -19.69
C ASP A 78 22.24 8.74 -20.38
N ALA A 79 22.80 8.60 -21.60
CA ALA A 79 22.74 7.39 -22.41
C ALA A 79 23.44 6.18 -21.73
N ALA A 80 24.33 6.43 -20.77
CA ALA A 80 24.95 5.37 -19.97
C ALA A 80 23.92 4.53 -19.19
N ILE A 81 22.80 5.13 -18.77
CA ILE A 81 21.72 4.43 -18.06
C ILE A 81 20.98 3.48 -19.01
N ASP A 82 20.70 3.94 -20.24
CA ASP A 82 20.06 3.12 -21.27
C ASP A 82 20.96 1.92 -21.65
N ALA A 83 22.27 2.16 -21.80
CA ALA A 83 23.25 1.12 -22.07
C ALA A 83 23.32 0.07 -20.94
N SER A 84 23.37 0.50 -19.67
CA SER A 84 23.39 -0.46 -18.56
C SER A 84 22.08 -1.24 -18.42
N ALA A 85 20.93 -0.62 -18.75
CA ALA A 85 19.65 -1.32 -18.76
C ALA A 85 19.62 -2.41 -19.84
N ALA A 86 20.12 -2.11 -21.04
CA ALA A 86 20.27 -3.07 -22.13
C ALA A 86 21.22 -4.22 -21.77
N GLU A 87 22.38 -3.92 -21.17
CA GLU A 87 23.36 -4.94 -20.71
C GLU A 87 22.77 -5.90 -19.67
N ARG A 88 21.87 -5.41 -18.82
CA ARG A 88 21.18 -6.20 -17.79
C ARG A 88 19.94 -6.93 -18.31
N GLY A 89 19.60 -6.78 -19.61
CA GLY A 89 18.42 -7.39 -20.23
C GLY A 89 17.09 -6.84 -19.69
N LEU A 90 17.10 -5.62 -19.14
CA LEU A 90 15.90 -4.99 -18.59
C LEU A 90 15.04 -4.42 -19.72
N ARG A 91 13.72 -4.61 -19.63
CA ARG A 91 12.79 -3.88 -20.51
C ARG A 91 12.77 -2.41 -20.07
N HIS A 92 13.12 -1.51 -20.97
CA HIS A 92 13.14 -0.07 -20.73
C HIS A 92 12.42 0.68 -21.85
N GLY A 93 11.91 1.87 -21.55
CA GLY A 93 11.22 2.72 -22.52
C GLY A 93 11.40 4.18 -22.15
N ARG A 94 11.58 5.05 -23.15
CA ARG A 94 11.78 6.48 -22.94
C ARG A 94 10.46 7.22 -23.10
N THR A 95 10.21 8.18 -22.21
CA THR A 95 9.08 9.10 -22.36
C THR A 95 9.54 10.52 -22.11
N VAL A 96 8.99 11.46 -22.87
CA VAL A 96 9.25 12.90 -22.74
C VAL A 96 7.91 13.59 -22.57
N THR A 97 7.77 14.39 -21.53
CA THR A 97 6.52 15.10 -21.24
C THR A 97 6.79 16.59 -21.13
N PHE A 98 6.03 17.40 -21.84
CA PHE A 98 6.16 18.85 -21.79
C PHE A 98 4.81 19.56 -22.01
N PRO A 99 4.59 20.72 -21.37
CA PRO A 99 3.40 21.51 -21.62
C PRO A 99 3.43 22.10 -23.04
N SER A 100 2.29 22.09 -23.72
CA SER A 100 2.12 22.63 -25.07
C SER A 100 0.74 23.31 -25.20
N MET A 101 0.59 24.22 -26.17
CA MET A 101 -0.67 24.89 -26.44
C MET A 101 -1.37 24.23 -27.62
N LEU A 102 -2.54 23.62 -27.38
CA LEU A 102 -3.36 23.05 -28.44
C LEU A 102 -4.41 24.07 -28.88
N ARG A 103 -4.51 24.29 -30.19
CA ARG A 103 -5.57 25.09 -30.79
C ARG A 103 -6.63 24.19 -31.41
N ARG A 104 -7.87 24.33 -30.97
CA ARG A 104 -9.04 23.67 -31.59
C ARG A 104 -10.18 24.67 -31.70
N GLU A 105 -10.77 24.77 -32.90
CA GLU A 105 -11.94 25.63 -33.17
C GLU A 105 -11.75 27.10 -32.71
N GLY A 106 -10.53 27.63 -32.88
CA GLY A 106 -10.19 29.02 -32.51
C GLY A 106 -9.90 29.24 -31.02
N GLN A 107 -10.09 28.23 -30.17
CA GLN A 107 -9.73 28.30 -28.75
C GLN A 107 -8.35 27.68 -28.52
N PHE A 108 -7.52 28.36 -27.74
CA PHE A 108 -6.26 27.81 -27.23
C PHE A 108 -6.47 27.19 -25.85
N ARG A 109 -5.96 25.99 -25.64
CA ARG A 109 -5.92 25.34 -24.32
C ARG A 109 -4.51 24.83 -24.05
N LEU A 110 -4.07 24.99 -22.82
CA LEU A 110 -2.84 24.37 -22.33
C LEU A 110 -3.09 22.87 -22.19
N ILE A 111 -2.23 22.07 -22.80
CA ILE A 111 -2.23 20.61 -22.73
C ILE A 111 -0.85 20.13 -22.27
N GLU A 112 -0.79 18.91 -21.75
CA GLU A 112 0.47 18.22 -21.49
C GLU A 112 0.68 17.19 -22.61
N LEU A 113 1.77 17.33 -23.38
CA LEU A 113 2.10 16.42 -24.46
C LEU A 113 3.13 15.41 -23.97
N LYS A 114 2.79 14.12 -24.06
CA LYS A 114 3.66 13.01 -23.70
C LYS A 114 4.07 12.25 -24.96
N GLY A 115 5.34 12.39 -25.35
CA GLY A 115 5.98 11.53 -26.33
C GLY A 115 6.44 10.24 -25.67
N VAL A 116 6.19 9.11 -26.31
CA VAL A 116 6.57 7.78 -25.83
C VAL A 116 7.34 7.06 -26.94
N ASP A 117 8.32 6.25 -26.55
CA ASP A 117 9.09 5.39 -27.43
C ASP A 117 8.41 4.01 -27.61
N GLU A 118 8.88 3.19 -28.55
CA GLU A 118 8.34 1.86 -28.87
C GLU A 118 8.35 0.90 -27.67
N GLY A 119 9.28 1.08 -26.73
CA GLY A 119 9.35 0.29 -25.49
C GLY A 119 8.25 0.59 -24.47
N PHE A 120 7.37 1.56 -24.73
CA PHE A 120 6.27 1.94 -23.85
C PHE A 120 4.93 1.42 -24.42
N PRO A 121 4.00 0.89 -23.58
CA PRO A 121 4.10 0.72 -22.12
C PRO A 121 4.85 -0.55 -21.69
N LEU A 122 5.63 -0.46 -20.60
CA LEU A 122 6.33 -1.63 -20.05
C LEU A 122 5.39 -2.61 -19.32
N VAL A 123 4.26 -2.09 -18.80
CA VAL A 123 3.25 -2.84 -18.05
C VAL A 123 1.85 -2.35 -18.43
N GLY A 124 0.97 -3.26 -18.83
CA GLY A 124 -0.41 -2.95 -19.22
C GLY A 124 -0.56 -2.52 -20.67
N GLN A 125 -1.71 -1.94 -21.01
CA GLN A 125 -2.08 -1.44 -22.34
C GLN A 125 -2.85 -0.13 -22.19
N TYR A 126 -2.67 0.79 -23.13
CA TYR A 126 -3.46 2.01 -23.19
C TYR A 126 -4.68 1.79 -24.07
N ARG A 127 -5.86 2.12 -23.54
CA ARG A 127 -7.08 2.21 -24.34
C ARG A 127 -7.31 3.67 -24.69
N LEU A 128 -7.18 3.98 -25.98
CA LEU A 128 -7.55 5.29 -26.49
C LEU A 128 -9.07 5.46 -26.40
N THR A 129 -9.51 6.71 -26.23
CA THR A 129 -10.93 7.05 -26.09
C THR A 129 -11.75 6.71 -27.35
N ASP A 130 -11.11 6.46 -28.50
CA ASP A 130 -11.80 5.96 -29.70
C ASP A 130 -11.94 4.42 -29.79
N GLY A 131 -11.44 3.68 -28.79
CA GLY A 131 -11.52 2.22 -28.74
C GLY A 131 -10.27 1.48 -29.25
N ARG A 132 -9.27 2.19 -29.81
CA ARG A 132 -7.99 1.58 -30.20
C ARG A 132 -7.12 1.23 -28.98
N GLU A 133 -6.52 0.04 -29.01
CA GLU A 133 -5.53 -0.41 -28.03
C GLU A 133 -4.12 -0.10 -28.56
N VAL A 134 -3.27 0.49 -27.71
CA VAL A 134 -1.88 0.88 -28.00
C VAL A 134 -0.97 0.49 -26.84
#